data_AF-A0A6L4Z8R1-F1
#
_entry.id   AF-A0A6L4Z8R1-F1
#
_cell.length_a   1.000
_cell.length_b   1.000
_cell.length_c   1.000
_cell.angle_alpha   90.00
_cell.angle_beta   90.00
_cell.angle_gamma   90.00
#
_symmetry.space_group_name_H-M   'P 1'
#
loop_
_entity.id
_entity.type
_entity.pdbx_description
1 polymer ?
#
loop_
_entity_poly.entity_id
_entity_poly.type
_entity_poly.pdbx_seq_one_letter_code
_entity_poly.pdbx_strand_id
1 'polypeptide(L)' 'MSTAELQNSIIQKVLKISDSQLLDYLNSLLLEDESSSYYSMNEWEMKVVKESISDYERGEVINNEDVFSKNEKWLKE' A
#
# COMPACT_ATOMS: atom_id res chain seq x y z
N MET A 1 12.97 -22.16 18.82
CA MET A 1 14.01 -21.65 17.90
C MET A 1 14.33 -20.24 18.35
N SER A 2 15.60 -19.95 18.63
CA SER A 2 16.04 -18.59 18.92
C SER A 2 16.14 -17.77 17.63
N THR A 3 16.09 -16.44 17.75
CA THR A 3 16.30 -15.53 16.61
C THR A 3 17.62 -15.82 15.88
N ALA A 4 18.67 -16.16 16.63
CA ALA A 4 19.98 -16.50 16.07
C ALA A 4 19.95 -17.81 15.25
N GLU A 5 19.16 -18.80 15.68
CA GLU A 5 19.00 -20.06 14.94
C GLU A 5 18.25 -19.84 13.62
N LEU A 6 17.23 -18.97 13.62
CA LEU A 6 16.49 -18.62 12.41
C LEU A 6 17.36 -17.86 11.41
N GLN A 7 18.11 -16.87 11.86
CA GLN A 7 19.03 -16.11 11.01
C GLN A 7 20.07 -17.03 10.35
N ASN A 8 20.70 -17.92 11.13
CA ASN A 8 21.66 -18.87 10.58
C ASN A 8 21.03 -19.84 9.58
N SER A 9 19.80 -20.31 9.83
CA SER A 9 19.08 -21.20 8.91
C SER A 9 18.80 -20.51 7.55
N ILE A 10 18.42 -19.23 7.58
CA ILE A 10 18.14 -18.44 6.38
C ILE A 10 19.44 -18.21 5.58
N ILE A 11 20.52 -17.78 6.23
CA ILE A 11 21.82 -17.55 5.58
C ILE A 11 22.30 -18.83 4.87
N GLN A 12 22.24 -19.97 5.55
CA GLN A 12 22.66 -21.26 5.00
C GLN A 12 21.83 -21.69 3.78
N LYS A 13 20.55 -21.30 3.72
CA LYS A 13 19.70 -21.57 2.55
C LYS A 13 20.06 -20.65 1.40
N VAL A 14 20.25 -19.36 1.65
CA VAL A 14 20.61 -18.36 0.62
C VAL A 14 21.95 -18.70 -0.03
N LEU A 15 22.96 -19.09 0.76
CA LEU A 15 24.28 -19.47 0.24
C LEU A 15 24.28 -20.70 -0.69
N LYS A 16 23.23 -21.53 -0.63
CA LYS A 16 23.10 -22.73 -1.48
C LYS A 16 22.35 -22.45 -2.79
N ILE A 17 21.76 -21.26 -2.94
CA ILE A 17 21.06 -20.87 -4.15
C ILE A 17 22.11 -20.54 -5.22
N SER A 18 22.06 -21.24 -6.35
CA SER A 18 22.91 -20.95 -7.52
C SER A 18 22.17 -20.17 -8.61
N ASP A 19 20.86 -19.98 -8.45
CA ASP A 19 20.02 -19.22 -9.36
C ASP A 19 20.18 -17.71 -9.08
N SER A 20 20.78 -17.00 -10.04
CA SER A 20 21.02 -15.58 -9.93
C SER A 20 19.73 -14.74 -9.95
N GLN A 21 18.66 -15.19 -10.62
CA GLN A 21 17.38 -14.48 -10.65
C GLN A 21 16.70 -14.54 -9.29
N LEU A 22 16.77 -15.69 -8.63
CA LEU A 22 16.23 -15.86 -7.27
C LEU A 22 17.02 -15.02 -6.24
N LEU A 23 18.35 -14.95 -6.39
CA LEU A 23 19.17 -14.09 -5.54
C LEU A 23 18.87 -12.61 -5.75
N ASP A 24 18.64 -12.17 -6.99
CA ASP A 24 18.28 -10.80 -7.31
C ASP A 24 16.92 -10.42 -6.69
N TYR A 25 15.94 -11.31 -6.78
CA TYR A 25 14.62 -11.11 -6.17
C TYR A 25 14.68 -11.07 -4.62
N LEU A 26 15.48 -11.94 -4.00
CA LEU A 26 15.70 -11.91 -2.56
C LEU A 26 16.39 -10.60 -2.14
N ASN A 27 17.34 -10.11 -2.94
CA ASN A 27 18.01 -8.86 -2.69
C ASN A 27 17.05 -7.67 -2.81
N SER A 28 16.17 -7.63 -3.82
CA SER A 28 15.17 -6.57 -3.95
C SER A 28 14.19 -6.52 -2.77
N LEU A 29 13.73 -7.67 -2.28
CA LEU A 29 12.84 -7.73 -1.11
C LEU A 29 13.51 -7.20 0.17
N LEU A 30 14.80 -7.47 0.35
CA LEU A 30 15.55 -6.99 1.51
C LEU A 30 15.91 -5.50 1.41
N LEU A 31 15.98 -4.95 0.19
CA LEU A 31 16.24 -3.53 -0.06
C LEU A 31 14.98 -2.67 0.06
N GLU A 32 13.78 -3.21 -0.19
CA GLU A 32 12.51 -2.48 -0.06
C GLU A 32 12.20 -2.04 1.39
N ASP A 33 12.87 -2.61 2.39
CA ASP A 33 12.62 -2.30 3.81
C ASP A 33 13.25 -0.95 4.25
N GLU A 34 14.25 -0.42 3.53
CA GLU A 34 14.87 0.87 3.89
C GLU A 34 14.13 2.10 3.32
N SER A 35 13.26 1.93 2.33
CA SER A 35 12.60 3.05 1.65
C SER A 35 11.10 2.88 1.40
N SER A 36 10.45 1.85 1.95
CA SER A 36 9.00 1.72 1.89
C SER A 36 8.36 2.71 2.87
N SER A 37 8.22 3.97 2.44
CA SER A 37 7.27 4.88 3.08
C SER A 37 5.88 4.29 2.83
N TYR A 38 5.40 3.47 3.76
CA TYR A 38 4.00 3.08 3.79
C TYR A 38 3.17 4.35 3.67
N TYR A 39 2.31 4.41 2.65
CA TYR A 39 1.44 5.56 2.47
C TYR A 39 0.58 5.70 3.74
N SER A 40 0.80 6.78 4.46
CA SER A 40 0.01 7.17 5.61
C SER A 40 -0.89 8.32 5.20
N MET A 41 -2.19 8.16 5.44
CA MET A 41 -3.12 9.25 5.20
C MET A 41 -2.79 10.41 6.14
N ASN A 42 -2.70 11.60 5.58
CA ASN A 42 -2.64 12.82 6.38
C ASN A 42 -3.99 13.09 7.07
N GLU A 43 -4.03 14.02 8.01
CA GLU A 43 -5.26 14.31 8.79
C GLU A 43 -6.44 14.73 7.90
N TRP A 44 -6.16 15.43 6.80
CA TRP A 44 -7.19 15.86 5.86
C TRP A 44 -7.78 14.66 5.09
N GLU A 45 -6.93 13.78 4.54
CA GLU A 45 -7.36 12.56 3.85
C GLU A 45 -8.18 11.66 4.77
N MET A 46 -7.72 11.49 6.02
CA MET A 46 -8.43 10.70 7.02
C MET A 46 -9.81 11.28 7.35
N LYS A 47 -9.91 12.61 7.44
CA LYS A 47 -11.18 13.31 7.66
C LYS A 47 -12.15 13.12 6.49
N VAL A 48 -11.67 13.27 5.25
CA VAL A 48 -12.49 13.10 4.03
C VAL A 48 -13.04 11.67 3.95
N VAL A 49 -12.20 10.66 4.23
CA VAL A 49 -12.65 9.26 4.25
C VAL A 49 -13.70 9.04 5.33
N LYS A 50 -13.49 9.58 6.54
CA LYS A 50 -14.46 9.45 7.64
C LYS A 50 -15.80 10.11 7.33
N GLU A 51 -15.79 11.29 6.71
CA GLU A 51 -17.02 11.97 6.26
C GLU A 51 -17.72 11.14 5.18
N SER A 52 -16.99 10.65 4.18
CA SER A 52 -17.54 9.82 3.10
C SER A 52 -18.20 8.54 3.60
N ILE A 53 -17.61 7.88 4.61
CA ILE A 53 -18.20 6.70 5.26
C ILE A 53 -19.50 7.08 5.98
N SER A 54 -19.49 8.19 6.72
CA SER A 54 -20.68 8.65 7.44
C SER A 54 -21.83 9.03 6.49
N ASP A 55 -21.52 9.65 5.35
CA ASP A 55 -22.52 10.03 4.34
C ASP A 55 -23.13 8.78 3.70
N TYR A 56 -22.30 7.78 3.39
CA TYR A 56 -22.77 6.49 2.88
C TYR A 56 -23.69 5.78 3.88
N GLU A 57 -23.33 5.72 5.16
CA GLU A 57 -24.16 5.13 6.22
C GLU A 57 -25.50 5.85 6.40
N ARG A 58 -25.54 7.16 6.18
CA ARG A 58 -26.76 7.98 6.23
C ARG A 58 -27.59 7.91 4.94
N GLY A 59 -27.12 7.18 3.91
CA GLY A 59 -27.77 7.10 2.61
C GLY A 59 -27.64 8.38 1.78
N GLU A 60 -26.75 9.29 2.17
CA GLU A 60 -26.41 10.52 1.44
C GLU A 60 -25.46 10.18 0.28
N VAL A 61 -25.91 9.29 -0.62
CA VAL A 61 -25.14 8.85 -1.78
C VAL A 61 -25.45 9.69 -3.00
N ILE A 62 -24.41 10.00 -3.79
CA ILE A 62 -24.55 10.69 -5.06
C ILE A 62 -24.73 9.64 -6.15
N ASN A 63 -25.71 9.83 -7.04
CA ASN A 63 -25.92 8.94 -8.18
C ASN A 63 -24.83 9.16 -9.25
N ASN A 64 -24.70 8.20 -10.16
CA ASN A 64 -23.66 8.23 -11.18
C ASN A 64 -23.76 9.48 -12.09
N GLU A 65 -24.98 9.88 -12.48
CA GLU A 65 -25.22 11.03 -13.36
C GLU A 65 -24.79 12.35 -12.72
N ASP A 66 -25.04 12.52 -11.42
CA ASP A 66 -24.67 13.68 -10.63
C ASP A 66 -23.15 13.77 -10.45
N VAL A 67 -22.45 12.63 -10.33
CA VAL A 67 -20.99 12.57 -10.30
C VAL A 67 -20.41 13.08 -11.63
N PHE A 68 -20.90 12.57 -12.76
CA PHE A 68 -20.43 13.01 -14.07
C PHE A 68 -20.70 14.49 -14.32
N SER A 69 -21.90 14.98 -13.99
CA SER A 69 -22.28 16.39 -14.13
C SER A 69 -21.40 17.31 -13.28
N LYS A 70 -21.06 16.91 -12.04
CA LYS A 70 -20.13 17.68 -11.19
C LYS A 70 -18.71 17.68 -11.75
N ASN A 71 -18.22 16.54 -12.21
CA ASN A 71 -16.88 16.44 -12.80
C ASN A 71 -16.75 17.28 -14.07
N GLU A 72 -17.75 17.27 -14.95
CA GLU A 72 -17.75 18.11 -16.15
C GLU A 72 -17.76 19.62 -15.85
N LYS A 73 -18.40 20.04 -14.75
CA LYS A 73 -18.37 21.44 -14.31
C LYS A 73 -17.01 21.82 -13.75
N TRP A 74 -16.43 20.97 -12.91
CA TRP A 74 -15.11 21.20 -12.32
C TRP A 74 -14.01 21.28 -13.38
N LEU A 75 -14.06 20.46 -14.42
CA LEU A 75 -13.12 20.50 -15.55
C LEU A 75 -13.23 21.76 -16.43
N LYS A 76 -14.30 22.56 -16.26
CA LYS A 76 -14.51 23.83 -17.00
C LYS A 76 -14.10 25.06 -16.18
N GLU A 77 -13.72 24.89 -14.92
CA GLU A 77 -13.14 25.92 -14.04
C GLU A 77 -11.60 25.93 -14.18
#